data_AF-F7AID8-F1
#
_entry.id   AF-F7AID8-F1
#
_cell.length_a   1.000
_cell.length_b   1.000
_cell.length_c   1.000
_cell.angle_alpha   90.00
_cell.angle_beta   90.00
_cell.angle_gamma   90.00
#
_symmetry.space_group_name_H-M   'P 1'
#
loop_
_entity.id
_entity.type
_entity.pdbx_description
1 polymer ?
#
loop_
_entity_poly.entity_id
_entity_poly.type
_entity_poly.pdbx_seq_one_letter_code
_entity_poly.pdbx_strand_id
1 'polypeptide(L)'
;MRVGTGPRCCYGSRERNFNRWWGWWLGGPIIEGPRGSRYERHQIPIVERSTSRWWWWSSIWYREQSVLDRQYQLAIDNDLKPRRHCCIESESNFYCGLYKQNRPTATCEGYVQRWPSWNWGDPHITTTDGNSYTFNGIGEYHYLYAPDVLSVQGRIKKATKEDGTEAGGTIFVSFAIRDFTFNTSGIVQFDVDPNHVNGTGILVRVNGVLQNNITETAMDVNQVSLSTSSGAVEAAFPSGSSASVSASDFMLSMEFTGDTNSLMNISKGLLGAWNGIKSDDFEFRNGTVLKLSDIEVTENSDILNGTLSEQKLYPFGLSWKIMEDESIFNYTGGNDTYALHNPTPTSDPPFLEVLVKEQAGQSHFESVKANCTTNGVVSTTCLYDVLVTNRTEIGQTTLSDAATSSAVASANANTPPNATISDGDHVENGNTFLAKLNSSSTMTVSAIDPDGDSVTFHIFPNNSVAGITVDENSGVVSWTPTEANRIQGTTNQTLVIQAIDSN
;
A
#
# COMPACT_ATOMS: atom_id res chain seq x y z
N MET A 1 16.24 -1.09 10.78
CA MET A 1 16.40 0.26 10.20
C MET A 1 16.90 0.14 8.77
N ARG A 2 15.98 0.17 7.80
CA ARG A 2 16.28 0.57 6.41
C ARG A 2 15.48 1.85 6.20
N VAL A 3 16.18 2.95 5.91
CA VAL A 3 15.56 4.24 5.58
C VAL A 3 15.30 4.24 4.06
N GLY A 4 14.15 4.75 3.62
CA GLY A 4 13.88 5.01 2.19
C GLY A 4 13.07 3.95 1.42
N THR A 5 11.90 3.56 1.92
CA THR A 5 10.87 2.81 1.15
C THR A 5 9.62 3.64 0.81
N GLY A 6 9.70 4.97 0.92
CA GLY A 6 8.62 5.88 0.51
C GLY A 6 8.26 5.79 -0.98
N PRO A 7 7.04 6.22 -1.37
CA PRO A 7 6.49 6.04 -2.72
C PRO A 7 7.24 6.85 -3.78
N ARG A 8 7.82 6.16 -4.77
CA ARG A 8 8.51 6.78 -5.92
C ARG A 8 7.50 7.23 -6.98
N CYS A 9 7.29 8.54 -7.09
CA CYS A 9 6.34 9.13 -8.05
C CYS A 9 6.85 9.15 -9.50
N CYS A 10 5.93 8.89 -10.44
CA CYS A 10 6.02 9.20 -11.87
C CYS A 10 4.60 9.10 -12.47
N TYR A 11 4.09 10.11 -13.19
CA TYR A 11 3.36 9.95 -14.47
C TYR A 11 2.81 11.28 -14.99
N GLY A 12 2.66 11.40 -16.32
CA GLY A 12 1.97 12.51 -16.96
C GLY A 12 2.21 12.59 -18.47
N SER A 13 1.28 12.06 -19.28
CA SER A 13 1.26 12.29 -20.73
C SER A 13 -0.16 12.38 -21.26
N ARG A 14 -0.54 13.57 -21.75
CA ARG A 14 -1.75 13.76 -22.56
C ARG A 14 -1.40 13.56 -24.03
N GLU A 15 -1.65 12.37 -24.59
CA GLU A 15 -1.50 12.20 -26.03
C GLU A 15 -2.65 12.82 -26.82
N ARG A 16 -2.31 13.52 -27.91
CA ARG A 16 -3.23 13.96 -28.97
C ARG A 16 -2.71 13.55 -30.34
N ASN A 17 -2.79 12.25 -30.65
CA ASN A 17 -2.57 11.60 -31.96
C ASN A 17 -1.14 11.64 -32.54
N PHE A 18 -0.66 10.52 -33.10
CA PHE A 18 -0.29 10.38 -34.53
C PHE A 18 0.39 9.02 -34.83
N ASN A 19 0.41 8.68 -36.12
CA ASN A 19 0.39 7.30 -36.61
C ASN A 19 1.56 6.99 -37.60
N ARG A 20 1.93 5.70 -37.72
CA ARG A 20 2.23 4.96 -38.98
C ARG A 20 3.70 4.80 -39.57
N TRP A 21 4.20 3.54 -39.57
CA TRP A 21 5.08 2.78 -40.57
C TRP A 21 6.49 2.17 -40.20
N TRP A 22 6.56 0.81 -40.12
CA TRP A 22 7.56 -0.21 -40.59
C TRP A 22 9.07 -0.29 -40.18
N GLY A 23 9.61 -1.52 -39.91
CA GLY A 23 11.06 -1.82 -40.19
C GLY A 23 11.92 -2.93 -39.47
N TRP A 24 11.53 -4.21 -39.40
CA TRP A 24 12.39 -5.46 -39.35
C TRP A 24 13.80 -5.52 -38.65
N TRP A 25 13.88 -6.27 -37.51
CA TRP A 25 15.05 -7.07 -36.97
C TRP A 25 16.35 -6.31 -36.54
N LEU A 26 17.34 -6.77 -35.74
CA LEU A 26 17.82 -8.00 -34.99
C LEU A 26 18.42 -7.52 -33.61
N GLY A 27 18.85 -8.30 -32.59
CA GLY A 27 18.90 -9.76 -32.41
C GLY A 27 19.69 -10.39 -31.21
N GLY A 28 19.89 -9.73 -30.05
CA GLY A 28 20.50 -10.30 -28.80
C GLY A 28 21.84 -9.66 -28.33
N PRO A 29 22.38 -9.92 -27.09
CA PRO A 29 21.82 -10.65 -25.94
C PRO A 29 21.83 -9.89 -24.57
N ILE A 30 20.83 -10.22 -23.72
CA ILE A 30 20.85 -10.38 -22.23
C ILE A 30 21.71 -9.43 -21.35
N ILE A 31 21.03 -8.58 -20.56
CA ILE A 31 21.42 -8.22 -19.16
C ILE A 31 20.12 -8.10 -18.33
N GLU A 32 20.11 -8.64 -17.11
CA GLU A 32 18.98 -8.58 -16.16
C GLU A 32 19.02 -7.32 -15.27
N GLY A 33 17.86 -6.86 -14.80
CA GLY A 33 17.73 -5.76 -13.85
C GLY A 33 16.42 -5.82 -13.05
N PRO A 34 16.36 -5.24 -11.83
CA PRO A 34 15.34 -5.58 -10.84
C PRO A 34 13.94 -5.04 -11.18
N ARG A 35 12.90 -5.78 -10.81
CA ARG A 35 11.50 -5.35 -10.89
C ARG A 35 10.98 -5.04 -9.48
N GLY A 36 10.46 -3.83 -9.26
CA GLY A 36 10.05 -3.42 -7.92
C GLY A 36 9.31 -2.09 -7.82
N SER A 37 8.55 -1.67 -8.83
CA SER A 37 7.54 -0.62 -8.69
C SER A 37 6.55 -0.62 -9.86
N ARG A 38 5.27 -0.28 -9.61
CA ARG A 38 4.28 0.01 -10.67
C ARG A 38 4.41 1.42 -11.27
N TYR A 39 5.43 2.19 -10.86
CA TYR A 39 5.60 3.60 -11.22
C TYR A 39 6.95 3.95 -11.85
N GLU A 40 8.01 3.16 -11.70
CA GLU A 40 9.24 3.40 -12.47
C GLU A 40 9.11 2.88 -13.91
N ARG A 41 8.82 3.81 -14.82
CA ARG A 41 9.59 3.99 -16.06
C ARG A 41 9.27 5.33 -16.70
N HIS A 42 10.33 6.05 -17.04
CA HIS A 42 10.24 7.29 -17.79
C HIS A 42 9.54 7.07 -19.13
N GLN A 43 8.77 8.07 -19.57
CA GLN A 43 8.48 8.32 -20.98
C GLN A 43 8.01 7.09 -21.78
N ILE A 44 6.82 6.56 -21.43
CA ILE A 44 6.06 5.62 -22.26
C ILE A 44 4.63 6.16 -22.38
N PRO A 45 4.14 6.48 -23.58
CA PRO A 45 2.76 6.95 -23.76
C PRO A 45 1.74 5.81 -23.71
N ILE A 46 0.54 6.12 -23.22
CA ILE A 46 -0.55 5.16 -23.06
C ILE A 46 -1.39 5.07 -24.35
N VAL A 47 -1.16 4.00 -25.11
CA VAL A 47 -2.14 3.28 -25.96
C VAL A 47 -2.94 4.11 -26.98
N GLU A 48 -2.48 4.15 -28.24
CA GLU A 48 -3.36 4.45 -29.38
C GLU A 48 -4.34 3.28 -29.64
N ARG A 49 -5.65 3.56 -29.69
CA ARG A 49 -6.71 2.56 -29.93
C ARG A 49 -6.62 1.99 -31.36
N SER A 50 -6.37 0.68 -31.49
CA SER A 50 -6.55 -0.05 -32.75
C SER A 50 -7.99 -0.58 -32.90
N THR A 51 -8.64 -0.28 -34.01
CA THR A 51 -10.09 -0.44 -34.24
C THR A 51 -10.52 -1.79 -34.83
N SER A 52 -9.87 -2.90 -34.44
CA SER A 52 -10.08 -4.23 -35.06
C SER A 52 -10.78 -5.28 -34.19
N ARG A 53 -12.05 -5.04 -33.86
CA ARG A 53 -13.18 -6.01 -33.76
C ARG A 53 -12.97 -7.43 -33.17
N TRP A 54 -12.01 -7.64 -32.26
CA TRP A 54 -11.91 -8.82 -31.39
C TRP A 54 -11.37 -8.35 -30.03
N TRP A 55 -12.21 -8.27 -29.01
CA TRP A 55 -11.93 -7.50 -27.78
C TRP A 55 -11.88 -8.39 -26.54
N TRP A 56 -10.68 -8.63 -26.00
CA TRP A 56 -10.48 -9.10 -24.61
C TRP A 56 -9.30 -8.34 -23.96
N TRP A 57 -9.68 -7.44 -23.05
CA TRP A 57 -9.04 -6.96 -21.81
C TRP A 57 -7.58 -6.46 -21.78
N SER A 58 -7.45 -5.33 -21.08
CA SER A 58 -6.25 -4.57 -20.83
C SER A 58 -5.54 -4.99 -19.54
N SER A 59 -4.38 -5.62 -19.67
CA SER A 59 -3.36 -5.72 -18.62
C SER A 59 -1.99 -5.62 -19.27
N ILE A 60 -1.22 -4.56 -18.99
CA ILE A 60 0.06 -4.29 -19.67
C ILE A 60 1.24 -4.79 -18.83
N TRP A 61 1.45 -6.11 -18.87
CA TRP A 61 2.78 -6.71 -18.69
C TRP A 61 2.99 -7.77 -19.77
N TYR A 62 4.17 -7.74 -20.38
CA TYR A 62 4.43 -8.44 -21.63
C TYR A 62 4.68 -9.93 -21.40
N ARG A 63 3.69 -10.77 -21.75
CA ARG A 63 3.81 -12.24 -21.74
C ARG A 63 4.85 -12.78 -22.73
N GLU A 64 5.35 -11.95 -23.65
CA GLU A 64 6.42 -12.28 -24.57
C GLU A 64 7.53 -11.23 -24.50
N GLN A 65 8.78 -11.68 -24.50
CA GLN A 65 9.98 -10.83 -24.57
C GLN A 65 9.90 -9.83 -25.74
N SER A 66 9.36 -10.30 -26.89
CA SER A 66 9.12 -9.54 -28.12
C SER A 66 8.38 -8.21 -27.91
N VAL A 67 7.45 -8.15 -26.96
CA VAL A 67 6.61 -6.97 -26.73
C VAL A 67 7.24 -6.03 -25.69
N LEU A 68 8.02 -6.56 -24.74
CA LEU A 68 8.92 -5.75 -23.91
C LEU A 68 9.97 -5.07 -24.79
N ASP A 69 10.61 -5.83 -25.67
CA ASP A 69 11.61 -5.34 -26.62
C ASP A 69 10.99 -4.28 -27.55
N ARG A 70 9.79 -4.53 -28.10
CA ARG A 70 9.06 -3.54 -28.90
C ARG A 70 8.80 -2.24 -28.15
N GLN A 71 8.47 -2.30 -26.87
CA GLN A 71 8.12 -1.13 -26.07
C GLN A 71 9.34 -0.38 -25.55
N TYR A 72 10.44 -1.09 -25.30
CA TYR A 72 11.76 -0.51 -25.13
C TYR A 72 12.22 0.21 -26.40
N GLN A 73 12.02 -0.39 -27.59
CA GLN A 73 12.27 0.29 -28.86
C GLN A 73 11.34 1.48 -29.08
N LEU A 74 10.05 1.41 -28.71
CA LEU A 74 9.15 2.56 -28.79
C LEU A 74 9.59 3.72 -27.87
N ALA A 75 10.08 3.45 -26.66
CA ALA A 75 10.66 4.49 -25.80
C ALA A 75 11.98 5.05 -26.37
N ILE A 76 12.80 4.20 -27.00
CA ILE A 76 13.98 4.66 -27.75
C ILE A 76 13.55 5.56 -28.92
N ASP A 77 12.55 5.17 -29.69
CA ASP A 77 12.15 5.82 -30.95
C ASP A 77 11.31 7.09 -30.79
N ASN A 78 10.45 7.13 -29.77
CA ASN A 78 9.49 8.23 -29.57
C ASN A 78 9.86 9.18 -28.44
N ASP A 79 10.81 8.79 -27.57
CA ASP A 79 11.19 9.59 -26.42
C ASP A 79 12.69 9.88 -26.38
N LEU A 80 13.57 8.86 -26.38
CA LEU A 80 15.02 9.08 -26.28
C LEU A 80 15.64 9.66 -27.57
N LYS A 81 15.31 9.11 -28.75
CA LYS A 81 15.77 9.63 -30.05
C LYS A 81 15.20 11.02 -30.35
N PRO A 82 13.90 11.32 -30.16
CA PRO A 82 13.38 12.67 -30.39
C PRO A 82 13.91 13.67 -29.36
N ARG A 83 14.10 13.28 -28.09
CA ARG A 83 14.85 14.11 -27.12
C ARG A 83 16.25 14.42 -27.63
N ARG A 84 16.98 13.42 -28.13
CA ARG A 84 18.33 13.60 -28.66
C ARG A 84 18.33 14.49 -29.91
N HIS A 85 17.46 14.24 -30.89
CA HIS A 85 17.41 15.04 -32.11
C HIS A 85 16.95 16.49 -31.81
N CYS A 86 15.87 16.67 -31.05
CA CYS A 86 15.26 17.97 -30.81
C CYS A 86 15.98 18.81 -29.74
N CYS A 87 16.52 18.21 -28.67
CA CYS A 87 17.19 18.93 -27.58
C CYS A 87 18.72 18.87 -27.59
N ILE A 88 19.35 17.97 -28.36
CA ILE A 88 20.82 17.84 -28.39
C ILE A 88 21.35 18.17 -29.80
N GLU A 89 21.00 17.38 -30.81
CA GLU A 89 21.59 17.52 -32.15
C GLU A 89 21.07 18.73 -32.96
N SER A 90 19.90 19.27 -32.63
CA SER A 90 19.38 20.47 -33.29
C SER A 90 20.05 21.76 -32.83
N GLU A 91 20.74 21.73 -31.68
CA GLU A 91 21.28 22.90 -30.95
C GLU A 91 20.24 24.04 -30.79
N SER A 92 18.94 23.71 -30.80
CA SER A 92 17.85 24.69 -30.90
C SER A 92 16.87 24.60 -29.73
N ASN A 93 16.86 25.66 -28.92
CA ASN A 93 15.91 25.84 -27.82
C ASN A 93 14.44 25.80 -28.29
N PHE A 94 14.16 26.21 -29.54
CA PHE A 94 12.82 26.12 -30.13
C PHE A 94 12.37 24.66 -30.33
N TYR A 95 13.19 23.82 -30.96
CA TYR A 95 12.86 22.41 -31.16
C TYR A 95 12.85 21.63 -29.84
N CYS A 96 13.74 21.96 -28.89
CA CYS A 96 13.69 21.38 -27.56
C CYS A 96 12.42 21.75 -26.78
N GLY A 97 11.97 23.00 -26.89
CA GLY A 97 10.71 23.46 -26.32
C GLY A 97 9.50 22.70 -26.89
N LEU A 98 9.46 22.47 -28.21
CA LEU A 98 8.41 21.67 -28.85
C LEU A 98 8.41 20.20 -28.41
N TYR A 99 9.59 19.59 -28.22
CA TYR A 99 9.68 18.25 -27.62
C TYR A 99 9.09 18.25 -26.21
N LYS A 100 9.50 19.20 -25.36
CA LYS A 100 9.04 19.32 -23.96
C LYS A 100 7.54 19.58 -23.82
N GLN A 101 6.90 20.28 -24.76
CA GLN A 101 5.44 20.45 -24.79
C GLN A 101 4.68 19.14 -25.03
N ASN A 102 5.26 18.20 -25.80
CA ASN A 102 4.64 16.91 -26.12
C ASN A 102 5.07 15.79 -25.15
N ARG A 103 6.23 15.95 -24.50
CA ARG A 103 6.83 15.05 -23.51
C ARG A 103 7.32 15.85 -22.30
N PRO A 104 6.41 16.35 -21.44
CA PRO A 104 6.76 17.12 -20.26
C PRO A 104 7.57 16.29 -19.25
N THR A 105 8.31 16.97 -18.37
CA THR A 105 8.96 16.37 -17.20
C THR A 105 7.90 15.77 -16.27
N ALA A 106 8.19 14.63 -15.63
CA ALA A 106 7.33 14.09 -14.60
C ALA A 106 7.23 15.06 -13.40
N THR A 107 6.03 15.19 -12.83
CA THR A 107 5.73 15.99 -11.64
C THR A 107 5.01 15.13 -10.61
N CYS A 108 5.05 15.54 -9.34
CA CYS A 108 4.21 14.95 -8.27
C CYS A 108 2.77 15.51 -8.27
N GLU A 109 2.45 16.41 -9.20
CA GLU A 109 1.12 17.04 -9.36
C GLU A 109 0.08 15.97 -9.70
N GLY A 110 -0.83 15.69 -8.76
CA GLY A 110 -1.84 14.64 -8.89
C GLY A 110 -1.49 13.31 -8.23
N TYR A 111 -0.41 13.21 -7.44
CA TYR A 111 -0.28 12.15 -6.45
C TYR A 111 -1.47 12.22 -5.48
N VAL A 112 -2.15 11.09 -5.29
CA VAL A 112 -3.17 10.92 -4.27
C VAL A 112 -2.61 9.94 -3.25
N GLN A 113 -2.47 10.41 -2.00
CA GLN A 113 -2.09 9.62 -0.84
C GLN A 113 -2.92 8.33 -0.81
N ARG A 114 -2.23 7.20 -0.71
CA ARG A 114 -2.88 5.91 -0.46
C ARG A 114 -3.21 5.87 1.03
N TRP A 115 -4.49 5.79 1.38
CA TRP A 115 -4.91 5.52 2.75
C TRP A 115 -4.97 4.00 2.87
N PRO A 116 -4.03 3.36 3.58
CA PRO A 116 -4.17 1.96 3.91
C PRO A 116 -5.11 1.86 5.12
N SER A 117 -5.67 0.68 5.31
CA SER A 117 -6.59 0.35 6.38
C SER A 117 -6.20 -1.00 6.94
N TRP A 118 -6.18 -1.12 8.26
CA TRP A 118 -5.47 -2.20 8.94
C TRP A 118 -6.36 -2.92 9.95
N ASN A 119 -6.19 -4.24 10.05
CA ASN A 119 -6.49 -4.96 11.27
C ASN A 119 -5.21 -5.42 11.96
N TRP A 120 -5.25 -5.37 13.27
CA TRP A 120 -4.24 -5.86 14.19
C TRP A 120 -4.79 -7.06 14.91
N GLY A 121 -4.06 -8.17 14.82
CA GLY A 121 -4.34 -9.39 15.57
C GLY A 121 -5.83 -9.75 15.68
N ASP A 122 -6.32 -9.80 16.91
CA ASP A 122 -7.66 -10.29 17.28
C ASP A 122 -8.65 -9.19 17.65
N PRO A 123 -9.79 -9.19 16.97
CA PRO A 123 -9.96 -8.41 15.77
C PRO A 123 -10.00 -6.90 16.13
N HIS A 124 -8.83 -6.29 16.34
CA HIS A 124 -8.72 -4.85 16.52
C HIS A 124 -8.63 -4.20 15.13
N ILE A 125 -9.63 -3.38 14.80
CA ILE A 125 -9.83 -2.83 13.47
C ILE A 125 -9.61 -1.32 13.52
N THR A 126 -8.74 -0.82 12.64
CA THR A 126 -8.65 0.61 12.34
C THR A 126 -9.32 0.87 10.99
N THR A 127 -10.43 1.60 11.04
CA THR A 127 -11.19 2.09 9.87
C THR A 127 -10.30 2.89 8.90
N THR A 128 -10.73 3.01 7.64
CA THR A 128 -10.02 3.81 6.61
C THR A 128 -9.82 5.26 7.00
N ASP A 129 -10.73 5.80 7.81
CA ASP A 129 -10.74 7.20 8.20
C ASP A 129 -10.07 7.42 9.57
N GLY A 130 -9.75 6.33 10.28
CA GLY A 130 -8.83 6.30 11.42
C GLY A 130 -9.46 6.27 12.82
N ASN A 131 -10.70 5.81 12.98
CA ASN A 131 -11.18 5.28 14.25
C ASN A 131 -10.70 3.85 14.47
N SER A 132 -10.38 3.49 15.73
CA SER A 132 -9.98 2.13 16.12
C SER A 132 -10.97 1.54 17.13
N TYR A 133 -11.29 0.25 16.97
CA TYR A 133 -12.22 -0.48 17.85
C TYR A 133 -11.97 -2.00 17.78
N THR A 134 -12.54 -2.77 18.71
CA THR A 134 -12.52 -4.25 18.69
C THR A 134 -13.88 -4.80 18.28
N PHE A 135 -13.93 -5.87 17.49
CA PHE A 135 -15.19 -6.50 17.07
C PHE A 135 -15.21 -8.04 17.19
N ASN A 136 -15.52 -8.55 18.37
CA ASN A 136 -15.49 -9.99 18.67
C ASN A 136 -16.68 -10.79 18.10
N GLY A 137 -16.92 -10.69 16.78
CA GLY A 137 -17.94 -11.44 16.05
C GLY A 137 -17.48 -12.84 15.65
N ILE A 138 -18.44 -13.73 15.37
CA ILE A 138 -18.18 -15.05 14.77
C ILE A 138 -19.01 -15.15 13.48
N GLY A 139 -18.33 -15.36 12.35
CA GLY A 139 -18.94 -15.27 11.03
C GLY A 139 -17.98 -14.84 9.94
N GLU A 140 -18.54 -14.69 8.74
CA GLU A 140 -17.92 -14.07 7.59
C GLU A 140 -18.55 -12.67 7.40
N TYR A 141 -17.73 -11.64 7.26
CA TYR A 141 -18.15 -10.24 7.30
C TYR A 141 -17.58 -9.46 6.11
N HIS A 142 -18.32 -8.47 5.64
CA HIS A 142 -17.78 -7.44 4.75
C HIS A 142 -16.80 -6.57 5.53
N TYR A 143 -15.52 -6.88 5.38
CA TYR A 143 -14.44 -6.08 5.96
C TYR A 143 -14.38 -4.72 5.23
N LEU A 144 -14.39 -4.76 3.89
CA LEU A 144 -14.69 -3.62 3.02
C LEU A 144 -15.55 -4.07 1.84
N TYR A 145 -16.56 -3.28 1.51
CA TYR A 145 -17.49 -3.53 0.43
C TYR A 145 -17.73 -2.25 -0.37
N ALA A 146 -17.35 -2.29 -1.64
CA ALA A 146 -17.61 -1.27 -2.64
C ALA A 146 -18.45 -1.91 -3.76
N PRO A 147 -19.77 -1.63 -3.85
CA PRO A 147 -20.65 -2.23 -4.84
C PRO A 147 -20.07 -2.17 -6.26
N ASP A 148 -20.08 -3.31 -6.95
CA ASP A 148 -19.55 -3.50 -8.32
C ASP A 148 -18.07 -3.11 -8.57
N VAL A 149 -17.32 -2.71 -7.52
CA VAL A 149 -15.90 -2.30 -7.63
C VAL A 149 -14.97 -3.31 -6.96
N LEU A 150 -15.16 -3.58 -5.66
CA LEU A 150 -14.28 -4.43 -4.85
C LEU A 150 -15.04 -4.99 -3.63
N SER A 151 -14.80 -6.25 -3.27
CA SER A 151 -15.15 -6.75 -1.93
C SER A 151 -13.95 -7.42 -1.27
N VAL A 152 -13.74 -7.09 -0.01
CA VAL A 152 -12.85 -7.72 0.96
C VAL A 152 -13.72 -8.32 2.06
N GLN A 153 -13.66 -9.63 2.24
CA GLN A 153 -14.40 -10.36 3.27
C GLN A 153 -13.42 -10.97 4.28
N GLY A 154 -13.72 -10.86 5.56
CA GLY A 154 -12.96 -11.46 6.64
C GLY A 154 -13.78 -12.55 7.35
N ARG A 155 -13.15 -13.69 7.63
CA ARG A 155 -13.73 -14.78 8.41
C ARG A 155 -13.16 -14.74 9.82
N ILE A 156 -14.04 -14.56 10.80
CA ILE A 156 -13.69 -14.46 12.22
C ILE A 156 -14.20 -15.71 12.95
N LYS A 157 -13.33 -16.33 13.77
CA LYS A 157 -13.62 -17.51 14.61
C LYS A 157 -13.18 -17.26 16.04
N LYS A 158 -13.59 -18.10 17.01
CA LYS A 158 -12.96 -18.03 18.35
C LYS A 158 -11.48 -18.35 18.30
N ALA A 159 -10.72 -17.65 19.13
CA ALA A 159 -9.33 -18.00 19.42
C ALA A 159 -9.24 -19.33 20.16
N THR A 160 -8.11 -20.02 20.01
CA THR A 160 -7.76 -21.24 20.76
C THR A 160 -6.66 -20.94 21.75
N LYS A 161 -6.80 -21.44 22.98
CA LYS A 161 -5.75 -21.43 24.00
C LYS A 161 -4.68 -22.48 23.68
N GLU A 162 -3.56 -22.40 24.39
CA GLU A 162 -2.44 -23.36 24.29
C GLU A 162 -2.85 -24.81 24.58
N ASP A 163 -3.88 -25.02 25.40
CA ASP A 163 -4.45 -26.35 25.70
C ASP A 163 -5.44 -26.86 24.62
N GLY A 164 -5.64 -26.10 23.55
CA GLY A 164 -6.58 -26.41 22.45
C GLY A 164 -8.05 -26.10 22.77
N THR A 165 -8.37 -25.53 23.93
CA THR A 165 -9.74 -25.09 24.26
C THR A 165 -10.07 -23.71 23.67
N GLU A 166 -11.35 -23.40 23.52
CA GLU A 166 -11.77 -22.06 23.07
C GLU A 166 -11.42 -20.98 24.11
N ALA A 167 -10.83 -19.88 23.63
CA ALA A 167 -10.62 -18.65 24.40
C ALA A 167 -11.84 -17.72 24.34
N GLY A 168 -11.79 -16.61 25.09
CA GLY A 168 -12.87 -15.62 25.12
C GLY A 168 -12.92 -14.73 23.87
N GLY A 169 -11.76 -14.40 23.30
CA GLY A 169 -11.63 -13.55 22.11
C GLY A 169 -11.79 -14.30 20.78
N THR A 170 -11.72 -13.56 19.67
CA THR A 170 -11.93 -14.08 18.32
C THR A 170 -10.87 -13.62 17.32
N ILE A 171 -10.45 -14.51 16.42
CA ILE A 171 -9.36 -14.34 15.47
C ILE A 171 -9.84 -14.22 14.03
N PHE A 172 -9.15 -13.42 13.21
CA PHE A 172 -9.24 -13.54 11.75
C PHE A 172 -8.48 -14.79 11.29
N VAL A 173 -9.17 -15.73 10.62
CA VAL A 173 -8.57 -16.97 10.09
C VAL A 173 -8.50 -17.03 8.57
N SER A 174 -9.25 -16.17 7.88
CA SER A 174 -9.28 -16.15 6.42
C SER A 174 -9.71 -14.78 5.91
N PHE A 175 -9.11 -14.35 4.81
CA PHE A 175 -9.51 -13.16 4.05
C PHE A 175 -9.75 -13.55 2.60
N ALA A 176 -10.85 -13.09 2.00
CA ALA A 176 -11.13 -13.23 0.58
C ALA A 176 -11.29 -11.86 -0.08
N ILE A 177 -10.72 -11.68 -1.27
CA ILE A 177 -10.72 -10.42 -2.01
C ILE A 177 -11.13 -10.66 -3.46
N ARG A 178 -12.08 -9.87 -3.95
CA ARG A 178 -12.56 -9.89 -5.33
C ARG A 178 -12.65 -8.48 -5.92
N ASP A 179 -11.88 -8.26 -6.98
CA ASP A 179 -11.97 -7.09 -7.87
C ASP A 179 -13.12 -7.34 -8.87
N PHE A 180 -14.18 -6.52 -8.80
CA PHE A 180 -15.34 -6.59 -9.69
C PHE A 180 -15.17 -5.70 -10.92
N THR A 181 -14.43 -4.59 -10.78
CA THR A 181 -14.05 -3.68 -11.88
C THR A 181 -13.41 -4.45 -13.04
N PHE A 182 -12.58 -5.43 -12.71
CA PHE A 182 -11.97 -6.36 -13.66
C PHE A 182 -12.54 -7.76 -13.45
N ASN A 183 -13.72 -8.04 -14.03
CA ASN A 183 -14.46 -9.30 -13.85
C ASN A 183 -13.72 -10.61 -14.16
N THR A 184 -12.60 -10.54 -14.88
CA THR A 184 -11.69 -11.65 -15.22
C THR A 184 -10.50 -11.78 -14.25
N SER A 185 -10.44 -10.92 -13.23
CA SER A 185 -9.53 -11.01 -12.10
C SER A 185 -9.90 -12.18 -11.19
N GLY A 186 -8.89 -12.84 -10.64
CA GLY A 186 -9.07 -13.93 -9.68
C GLY A 186 -9.59 -13.44 -8.34
N ILE A 187 -10.45 -14.26 -7.71
CA ILE A 187 -10.71 -14.14 -6.27
C ILE A 187 -9.47 -14.69 -5.57
N VAL A 188 -8.86 -13.89 -4.69
CA VAL A 188 -7.77 -14.34 -3.81
C VAL A 188 -8.38 -14.70 -2.47
N GLN A 189 -8.03 -15.87 -1.93
CA GLN A 189 -8.33 -16.26 -0.56
C GLN A 189 -7.03 -16.59 0.15
N PHE A 190 -6.83 -15.98 1.31
CA PHE A 190 -5.78 -16.30 2.27
C PHE A 190 -6.44 -17.07 3.41
N ASP A 191 -5.97 -18.27 3.72
CA ASP A 191 -6.37 -19.00 4.92
C ASP A 191 -5.12 -19.19 5.80
N VAL A 192 -5.28 -19.21 7.12
CA VAL A 192 -4.22 -19.73 8.01
C VAL A 192 -3.91 -21.20 7.65
N ASP A 193 -2.65 -21.59 7.64
CA ASP A 193 -2.25 -23.00 7.56
C ASP A 193 -2.23 -23.62 8.97
N PRO A 194 -3.20 -24.47 9.34
CA PRO A 194 -3.25 -25.10 10.66
C PRO A 194 -2.13 -26.13 10.89
N ASN A 195 -1.38 -26.49 9.85
CA ASN A 195 -0.28 -27.45 9.93
C ASN A 195 1.09 -26.77 10.03
N HIS A 196 1.16 -25.45 9.91
CA HIS A 196 2.43 -24.73 9.95
C HIS A 196 2.94 -24.61 11.39
N VAL A 197 4.20 -24.97 11.59
CA VAL A 197 4.85 -24.90 12.90
C VAL A 197 4.89 -23.44 13.36
N ASN A 198 4.52 -23.18 14.62
CA ASN A 198 4.37 -21.84 15.22
C ASN A 198 3.25 -20.97 14.62
N GLY A 199 2.34 -21.50 13.81
CA GLY A 199 1.14 -20.78 13.35
C GLY A 199 1.39 -19.59 12.41
N THR A 200 2.59 -19.48 11.83
CA THR A 200 2.98 -18.39 10.90
C THR A 200 2.71 -18.71 9.42
N GLY A 201 1.96 -19.76 9.12
CA GLY A 201 1.73 -20.23 7.75
C GLY A 201 0.46 -19.66 7.12
N ILE A 202 0.53 -19.34 5.83
CA ILE A 202 -0.59 -18.82 5.04
C ILE A 202 -0.77 -19.71 3.81
N LEU A 203 -1.98 -20.24 3.60
CA LEU A 203 -2.41 -20.91 2.38
C LEU A 203 -3.07 -19.88 1.46
N VAL A 204 -2.61 -19.79 0.22
CA VAL A 204 -3.11 -18.80 -0.74
C VAL A 204 -3.79 -19.50 -1.90
N ARG A 205 -5.05 -19.14 -2.18
CA ARG A 205 -5.84 -19.69 -3.28
C ARG A 205 -6.22 -18.59 -4.24
N VAL A 206 -6.14 -18.86 -5.54
CA VAL A 206 -6.72 -18.00 -6.59
C VAL A 206 -7.80 -18.81 -7.31
N ASN A 207 -9.05 -18.33 -7.25
CA ASN A 207 -10.23 -19.06 -7.74
C ASN A 207 -10.28 -20.51 -7.18
N GLY A 208 -10.03 -20.67 -5.87
CA GLY A 208 -10.01 -21.97 -5.17
C GLY A 208 -8.73 -22.81 -5.35
N VAL A 209 -7.93 -22.55 -6.38
CA VAL A 209 -6.69 -23.29 -6.67
C VAL A 209 -5.54 -22.78 -5.78
N LEU A 210 -4.95 -23.68 -4.99
CA LEU A 210 -3.83 -23.40 -4.09
C LEU A 210 -2.55 -23.00 -4.87
N GLN A 211 -1.83 -21.99 -4.39
CA GLN A 211 -0.60 -21.45 -4.96
C GLN A 211 0.60 -21.79 -4.04
N ASN A 212 1.51 -22.63 -4.52
CA ASN A 212 2.59 -23.21 -3.67
C ASN A 212 3.98 -22.56 -3.86
N ASN A 213 4.14 -21.63 -4.81
CA ASN A 213 5.44 -21.10 -5.24
C ASN A 213 5.48 -19.56 -5.23
N ILE A 214 4.80 -18.92 -4.28
CA ILE A 214 4.88 -17.46 -4.11
C ILE A 214 6.26 -17.12 -3.51
N THR A 215 6.93 -16.11 -4.05
CA THR A 215 8.28 -15.68 -3.62
C THR A 215 8.37 -14.16 -3.61
N GLU A 216 9.53 -13.61 -3.20
CA GLU A 216 9.82 -12.17 -3.33
C GLU A 216 9.74 -11.67 -4.79
N THR A 217 9.92 -12.55 -5.78
CA THR A 217 9.61 -12.23 -7.17
C THR A 217 8.12 -12.47 -7.44
N ALA A 218 7.41 -11.39 -7.76
CA ALA A 218 5.99 -11.42 -8.06
C ALA A 218 5.62 -12.38 -9.21
N MET A 219 4.55 -13.16 -9.02
CA MET A 219 3.95 -14.05 -10.01
C MET A 219 2.51 -13.62 -10.35
N ASP A 220 2.18 -13.57 -11.63
CA ASP A 220 0.83 -13.21 -12.11
C ASP A 220 -0.06 -14.45 -12.31
N VAL A 221 -1.17 -14.53 -11.59
CA VAL A 221 -2.19 -15.59 -11.72
C VAL A 221 -3.58 -14.95 -11.83
N ASN A 222 -4.29 -15.22 -12.92
CA ASN A 222 -5.63 -14.66 -13.19
C ASN A 222 -5.70 -13.13 -12.97
N GLN A 223 -4.70 -12.39 -13.47
CA GLN A 223 -4.56 -10.92 -13.36
C GLN A 223 -4.29 -10.38 -11.94
N VAL A 224 -4.17 -11.24 -10.94
CA VAL A 224 -3.61 -10.89 -9.62
C VAL A 224 -2.11 -11.12 -9.64
N SER A 225 -1.34 -10.15 -9.15
CA SER A 225 0.09 -10.31 -8.86
C SER A 225 0.26 -10.75 -7.41
N LEU A 226 0.94 -11.86 -7.16
CA LEU A 226 1.25 -12.39 -5.82
C LEU A 226 2.75 -12.36 -5.55
N SER A 227 3.16 -11.84 -4.39
CA SER A 227 4.56 -11.79 -3.91
C SER A 227 4.63 -12.12 -2.41
N THR A 228 5.83 -12.35 -1.88
CA THR A 228 6.08 -12.37 -0.43
C THR A 228 7.06 -11.27 -0.05
N SER A 229 6.82 -10.57 1.06
CA SER A 229 7.71 -9.54 1.57
C SER A 229 7.79 -9.63 3.09
N SER A 230 9.01 -9.77 3.64
CA SER A 230 9.26 -9.77 5.09
C SER A 230 8.42 -10.75 5.92
N GLY A 231 7.98 -11.87 5.32
CA GLY A 231 7.13 -12.88 5.96
C GLY A 231 5.61 -12.71 5.73
N ALA A 232 5.18 -11.58 5.15
CA ALA A 232 3.81 -11.40 4.68
C ALA A 232 3.66 -11.87 3.21
N VAL A 233 2.43 -12.22 2.82
CA VAL A 233 2.04 -12.42 1.42
C VAL A 233 1.30 -11.19 0.91
N GLU A 234 1.77 -10.68 -0.22
CA GLU A 234 1.17 -9.55 -0.92
C GLU A 234 0.31 -10.04 -2.09
N ALA A 235 -0.87 -9.46 -2.27
CA ALA A 235 -1.68 -9.57 -3.48
C ALA A 235 -2.01 -8.18 -4.03
N ALA A 236 -1.69 -7.92 -5.30
CA ALA A 236 -1.99 -6.67 -5.99
C ALA A 236 -2.95 -6.89 -7.17
N PHE A 237 -4.01 -6.09 -7.21
CA PHE A 237 -5.13 -6.25 -8.13
C PHE A 237 -5.03 -5.30 -9.35
N PRO A 238 -5.78 -5.55 -10.44
CA PRO A 238 -5.81 -4.66 -11.60
C PRO A 238 -6.37 -3.26 -11.31
N SER A 239 -7.34 -3.13 -10.39
CA SER A 239 -7.85 -1.83 -9.88
C SER A 239 -6.80 -0.93 -9.23
N GLY A 240 -5.61 -1.45 -8.88
CA GLY A 240 -4.57 -0.70 -8.17
C GLY A 240 -4.62 -0.86 -6.65
N SER A 241 -5.67 -1.51 -6.14
CA SER A 241 -5.78 -1.99 -4.77
C SER A 241 -4.80 -3.15 -4.50
N SER A 242 -4.40 -3.32 -3.25
CA SER A 242 -3.52 -4.40 -2.79
C SER A 242 -3.83 -4.79 -1.33
N ALA A 243 -3.42 -6.00 -0.94
CA ALA A 243 -3.41 -6.44 0.45
C ALA A 243 -2.07 -7.09 0.77
N SER A 244 -1.57 -6.86 1.99
CA SER A 244 -0.45 -7.58 2.59
C SER A 244 -0.98 -8.34 3.81
N VAL A 245 -0.83 -9.66 3.82
CA VAL A 245 -1.37 -10.54 4.87
C VAL A 245 -0.22 -11.26 5.57
N SER A 246 -0.14 -11.14 6.89
CA SER A 246 0.82 -11.84 7.74
C SER A 246 0.10 -12.83 8.67
N ALA A 247 0.83 -13.79 9.22
CA ALA A 247 0.31 -14.77 10.17
C ALA A 247 1.22 -14.91 11.39
N SER A 248 0.62 -14.96 12.57
CA SER A 248 1.28 -15.25 13.86
C SER A 248 0.28 -16.00 14.74
N ASP A 249 0.72 -16.97 15.55
CA ASP A 249 -0.15 -17.72 16.49
C ASP A 249 -1.49 -18.24 15.89
N PHE A 250 -1.47 -18.64 14.62
CA PHE A 250 -2.62 -19.12 13.83
C PHE A 250 -3.70 -18.06 13.50
N MET A 251 -3.34 -16.80 13.55
CA MET A 251 -4.19 -15.61 13.33
C MET A 251 -3.64 -14.80 12.15
N LEU A 252 -4.53 -14.24 11.32
CA LEU A 252 -4.17 -13.41 10.16
C LEU A 252 -4.32 -11.92 10.46
N SER A 253 -3.24 -11.16 10.29
CA SER A 253 -3.30 -9.70 10.19
C SER A 253 -3.27 -9.26 8.72
N MET A 254 -3.99 -8.19 8.37
CA MET A 254 -4.01 -7.66 7.02
C MET A 254 -3.88 -6.13 6.99
N GLU A 255 -2.96 -5.67 6.16
CA GLU A 255 -2.90 -4.32 5.64
C GLU A 255 -3.58 -4.29 4.27
N PHE A 256 -4.71 -3.60 4.15
CA PHE A 256 -5.35 -3.34 2.86
C PHE A 256 -4.98 -1.93 2.37
N THR A 257 -4.76 -1.77 1.07
CA THR A 257 -4.52 -0.48 0.43
C THR A 257 -5.43 -0.36 -0.78
N GLY A 258 -6.38 0.58 -0.75
CA GLY A 258 -7.31 0.78 -1.85
C GLY A 258 -6.86 1.82 -2.88
N ASP A 259 -7.39 1.75 -4.10
CA ASP A 259 -7.40 2.90 -5.01
C ASP A 259 -8.47 3.91 -4.57
N THR A 260 -8.02 5.07 -4.09
CA THR A 260 -8.86 6.16 -3.61
C THR A 260 -9.82 6.70 -4.68
N ASN A 261 -9.44 6.66 -5.95
CA ASN A 261 -10.27 7.17 -7.06
C ASN A 261 -11.54 6.33 -7.29
N SER A 262 -11.49 5.04 -6.97
CA SER A 262 -12.61 4.10 -7.18
C SER A 262 -13.32 3.66 -5.90
N LEU A 263 -12.69 3.77 -4.72
CA LEU A 263 -13.25 3.26 -3.45
C LEU A 263 -13.72 4.34 -2.47
N MET A 264 -13.15 5.55 -2.52
CA MET A 264 -13.53 6.62 -1.60
C MET A 264 -14.95 7.13 -1.92
N ASN A 265 -15.72 7.46 -0.88
CA ASN A 265 -17.13 7.84 -0.88
C ASN A 265 -18.13 6.74 -1.31
N ILE A 266 -17.66 5.52 -1.63
CA ILE A 266 -18.55 4.40 -1.99
C ILE A 266 -18.38 3.15 -1.12
N SER A 267 -17.20 2.97 -0.51
CA SER A 267 -16.88 1.77 0.26
C SER A 267 -17.32 1.87 1.72
N LYS A 268 -17.88 0.76 2.23
CA LYS A 268 -18.41 0.62 3.59
C LYS A 268 -18.08 -0.76 4.15
N GLY A 269 -18.14 -0.96 5.46
CA GLY A 269 -17.94 -2.28 6.08
C GLY A 269 -17.46 -2.17 7.52
N LEU A 270 -16.79 -3.22 8.01
CA LEU A 270 -16.05 -3.14 9.28
C LEU A 270 -14.93 -2.10 9.25
N LEU A 271 -14.39 -1.78 8.07
CA LEU A 271 -13.43 -0.71 7.85
C LEU A 271 -14.03 0.72 7.85
N GLY A 272 -15.31 0.88 8.17
CA GLY A 272 -15.96 2.18 8.21
C GLY A 272 -16.47 2.64 6.84
N ALA A 273 -16.94 3.88 6.77
CA ALA A 273 -17.46 4.51 5.56
C ALA A 273 -16.39 5.44 4.98
N TRP A 274 -15.60 4.96 4.01
CA TRP A 274 -14.37 5.64 3.60
C TRP A 274 -14.64 6.97 2.89
N ASN A 275 -14.58 8.10 3.60
CA ASN A 275 -14.85 9.43 3.03
C ASN A 275 -13.98 10.57 3.64
N GLY A 276 -13.14 10.27 4.63
CA GLY A 276 -12.34 11.21 5.43
C GLY A 276 -13.03 11.75 6.70
N ILE A 277 -14.15 11.18 7.14
CA ILE A 277 -15.01 11.72 8.22
C ILE A 277 -15.25 10.66 9.31
N LYS A 278 -14.35 10.61 10.29
CA LYS A 278 -14.45 9.74 11.48
C LYS A 278 -15.81 9.74 12.21
N SER A 279 -16.66 10.76 12.05
CA SER A 279 -17.96 10.78 12.74
C SER A 279 -19.04 9.90 12.10
N ASP A 280 -18.85 9.39 10.87
CA ASP A 280 -19.82 8.51 10.20
C ASP A 280 -19.31 7.10 9.83
N ASP A 281 -18.06 6.77 10.18
CA ASP A 281 -17.47 5.42 10.05
C ASP A 281 -18.44 4.29 10.46
N PHE A 282 -19.12 4.45 11.60
CA PHE A 282 -20.00 3.44 12.16
C PHE A 282 -21.41 3.44 11.53
N GLU A 283 -21.47 3.46 10.20
CA GLU A 283 -22.68 3.27 9.41
C GLU A 283 -23.07 1.78 9.39
N PHE A 284 -24.26 1.48 9.92
CA PHE A 284 -24.90 0.19 9.79
C PHE A 284 -25.26 -0.10 8.33
N ARG A 285 -25.33 -1.38 7.97
CA ARG A 285 -25.74 -1.86 6.64
C ARG A 285 -27.12 -1.35 6.14
N ASN A 286 -27.96 -0.81 7.03
CA ASN A 286 -29.25 -0.19 6.71
C ASN A 286 -29.18 1.33 6.43
N GLY A 287 -28.00 1.95 6.47
CA GLY A 287 -27.79 3.39 6.27
C GLY A 287 -27.96 4.28 7.51
N THR A 288 -28.14 3.70 8.71
CA THR A 288 -28.14 4.48 9.96
C THR A 288 -26.73 4.58 10.55
N VAL A 289 -26.38 5.71 11.14
CA VAL A 289 -25.02 5.97 11.68
C VAL A 289 -25.04 5.98 13.20
N LEU A 290 -24.11 5.25 13.82
CA LEU A 290 -23.87 5.26 15.25
C LEU A 290 -22.95 6.43 15.61
N LYS A 291 -23.41 7.35 16.45
CA LYS A 291 -22.62 8.55 16.81
C LYS A 291 -21.55 8.20 17.84
N LEU A 292 -20.35 8.76 17.66
CA LEU A 292 -19.24 8.63 18.60
C LEU A 292 -19.65 8.96 20.05
N SER A 293 -20.37 10.07 20.25
CA SER A 293 -20.88 10.50 21.57
C SER A 293 -21.76 9.47 22.29
N ASP A 294 -22.43 8.60 21.52
CA ASP A 294 -23.35 7.61 22.07
C ASP A 294 -22.59 6.33 22.48
N ILE A 295 -21.36 6.15 21.98
CA ILE A 295 -20.50 4.97 22.20
C ILE A 295 -19.23 5.23 23.01
N GLU A 296 -18.87 6.48 23.33
CA GLU A 296 -17.79 6.79 24.27
C GLU A 296 -17.96 6.07 25.62
N VAL A 297 -16.85 5.53 26.17
CA VAL A 297 -16.82 4.92 27.50
C VAL A 297 -16.52 5.98 28.56
N THR A 298 -17.43 6.16 29.51
CA THR A 298 -17.30 7.15 30.61
C THR A 298 -17.02 6.54 31.97
N GLU A 299 -17.14 5.22 32.12
CA GLU A 299 -16.73 4.48 33.33
C GLU A 299 -15.25 4.07 33.25
N ASN A 300 -14.57 3.96 34.41
CA ASN A 300 -13.14 3.59 34.48
C ASN A 300 -12.23 4.44 33.56
N SER A 301 -12.46 5.75 33.53
CA SER A 301 -11.76 6.68 32.63
C SER A 301 -10.26 6.86 32.92
N ASP A 302 -9.74 6.32 34.02
CA ASP A 302 -8.29 6.19 34.25
C ASP A 302 -7.66 5.07 33.38
N ILE A 303 -8.47 4.21 32.77
CA ILE A 303 -8.08 3.09 31.90
C ILE A 303 -8.66 3.25 30.49
N LEU A 304 -9.94 3.63 30.37
CA LEU A 304 -10.72 3.58 29.12
C LEU A 304 -10.99 4.94 28.47
N ASN A 305 -10.36 6.02 28.93
CA ASN A 305 -10.52 7.34 28.30
C ASN A 305 -10.08 7.32 26.81
N GLY A 306 -10.94 7.82 25.93
CA GLY A 306 -10.74 7.78 24.47
C GLY A 306 -11.12 6.45 23.81
N THR A 307 -11.65 5.48 24.57
CA THR A 307 -12.08 4.17 24.05
C THR A 307 -13.55 4.17 23.66
N LEU A 308 -13.89 3.46 22.58
CA LEU A 308 -15.26 3.22 22.14
C LEU A 308 -15.79 1.93 22.76
N SER A 309 -17.05 1.94 23.19
CA SER A 309 -17.74 0.80 23.82
C SER A 309 -17.94 -0.32 22.81
N GLU A 310 -17.26 -1.44 23.05
CA GLU A 310 -17.35 -2.63 22.21
C GLU A 310 -18.78 -3.20 22.25
N GLN A 311 -19.44 -3.17 23.42
CA GLN A 311 -20.82 -3.65 23.58
C GLN A 311 -21.81 -2.86 22.71
N LYS A 312 -21.65 -1.54 22.60
CA LYS A 312 -22.52 -0.69 21.77
C LYS A 312 -22.16 -0.74 20.28
N LEU A 313 -20.89 -1.00 19.95
CA LEU A 313 -20.42 -1.20 18.57
C LEU A 313 -20.75 -2.58 18.00
N TYR A 314 -20.94 -3.59 18.85
CA TYR A 314 -21.18 -4.97 18.43
C TYR A 314 -22.35 -5.12 17.42
N PRO A 315 -23.52 -4.46 17.60
CA PRO A 315 -24.59 -4.49 16.61
C PRO A 315 -24.21 -3.88 15.24
N PHE A 316 -23.32 -2.88 15.19
CA PHE A 316 -22.83 -2.31 13.93
C PHE A 316 -22.03 -3.35 13.16
N GLY A 317 -21.06 -4.01 13.80
CA GLY A 317 -20.26 -5.05 13.15
C GLY A 317 -21.08 -6.27 12.75
N LEU A 318 -22.05 -6.67 13.59
CA LEU A 318 -23.02 -7.72 13.23
C LEU A 318 -23.86 -7.37 11.99
N SER A 319 -24.14 -6.09 11.73
CA SER A 319 -24.89 -5.67 10.55
C SER A 319 -24.13 -5.90 9.24
N TRP A 320 -22.80 -6.01 9.29
CA TRP A 320 -21.92 -6.27 8.16
C TRP A 320 -21.62 -7.75 7.92
N LYS A 321 -22.31 -8.67 8.62
CA LYS A 321 -22.26 -10.11 8.32
C LYS A 321 -22.77 -10.35 6.90
N ILE A 322 -22.05 -11.17 6.12
CA ILE A 322 -22.41 -11.47 4.73
C ILE A 322 -23.56 -12.47 4.67
N MET A 323 -24.30 -12.50 3.58
CA MET A 323 -25.23 -13.59 3.25
C MET A 323 -24.53 -14.69 2.43
N GLU A 324 -25.14 -15.87 2.33
CA GLU A 324 -24.54 -17.03 1.64
C GLU A 324 -24.30 -16.77 0.14
N ASP A 325 -25.21 -16.03 -0.51
CA ASP A 325 -25.13 -15.62 -1.91
C ASP A 325 -24.14 -14.45 -2.15
N GLU A 326 -23.67 -13.81 -1.08
CA GLU A 326 -22.66 -12.74 -1.11
C GLU A 326 -21.24 -13.27 -0.91
N SER A 327 -21.10 -14.53 -0.45
CA SER A 327 -19.79 -15.10 -0.14
C SER A 327 -18.92 -15.25 -1.37
N ILE A 328 -17.71 -14.67 -1.30
CA ILE A 328 -16.64 -14.91 -2.27
C ILE A 328 -15.64 -15.96 -1.78
N PHE A 329 -15.85 -16.56 -0.59
CA PHE A 329 -15.00 -17.65 -0.10
C PHE A 329 -15.20 -18.92 -0.92
N ASN A 330 -14.09 -19.59 -1.23
CA ASN A 330 -14.09 -20.93 -1.79
C ASN A 330 -14.05 -21.97 -0.67
N TYR A 331 -15.20 -22.60 -0.41
CA TYR A 331 -15.32 -23.75 0.49
C TYR A 331 -14.75 -25.01 -0.20
N THR A 332 -13.78 -25.65 0.44
CA THR A 332 -12.94 -26.71 -0.15
C THR A 332 -13.57 -28.11 -0.15
N GLY A 333 -14.81 -28.23 0.34
CA GLY A 333 -15.61 -29.45 0.32
C GLY A 333 -15.56 -30.27 1.62
N GLY A 334 -16.39 -31.30 1.70
CA GLY A 334 -16.60 -32.05 2.94
C GLY A 334 -17.51 -31.29 3.90
N ASN A 335 -17.00 -30.95 5.09
CA ASN A 335 -17.75 -30.18 6.10
C ASN A 335 -17.51 -28.66 6.00
N ASP A 336 -16.54 -28.22 5.20
CA ASP A 336 -16.23 -26.81 4.95
C ASP A 336 -17.39 -26.16 4.17
N THR A 337 -18.15 -25.28 4.83
CA THR A 337 -19.41 -24.71 4.34
C THR A 337 -19.67 -23.32 4.93
N TYR A 338 -20.43 -22.46 4.24
CA TYR A 338 -20.88 -21.17 4.76
C TYR A 338 -21.52 -21.29 6.16
N ALA A 339 -22.43 -22.26 6.34
CA ALA A 339 -23.11 -22.49 7.61
C ALA A 339 -22.18 -22.88 8.77
N LEU A 340 -21.07 -23.60 8.50
CA LEU A 340 -20.08 -23.95 9.52
C LEU A 340 -19.34 -22.71 10.04
N HIS A 341 -19.00 -21.77 9.17
CA HIS A 341 -18.27 -20.55 9.56
C HIS A 341 -19.20 -19.43 10.05
N ASN A 342 -20.52 -19.55 9.83
CA ASN A 342 -21.53 -18.56 10.22
C ASN A 342 -22.55 -19.09 11.26
N PRO A 343 -22.10 -19.62 12.42
CA PRO A 343 -23.01 -20.06 13.47
C PRO A 343 -23.84 -18.89 14.04
N THR A 344 -24.97 -19.24 14.67
CA THR A 344 -25.73 -18.32 15.52
C THR A 344 -25.00 -18.15 16.86
N PRO A 345 -24.66 -16.92 17.30
CA PRO A 345 -24.07 -16.68 18.62
C PRO A 345 -25.00 -17.17 19.74
N THR A 346 -24.44 -17.85 20.74
CA THR A 346 -25.18 -18.36 21.91
C THR A 346 -25.04 -17.48 23.15
N SER A 347 -24.10 -16.54 23.13
CA SER A 347 -23.84 -15.53 24.16
C SER A 347 -23.19 -14.31 23.51
N ASP A 348 -23.21 -13.18 24.22
CA ASP A 348 -22.35 -12.05 23.89
C ASP A 348 -20.86 -12.43 24.08
N PRO A 349 -19.94 -11.82 23.32
CA PRO A 349 -18.51 -11.95 23.59
C PRO A 349 -18.13 -11.17 24.86
N PRO A 350 -16.97 -11.47 25.48
CA PRO A 350 -16.46 -10.63 26.55
C PRO A 350 -16.06 -9.27 25.98
N PHE A 351 -16.71 -8.20 26.42
CA PHE A 351 -16.40 -6.81 26.02
C PHE A 351 -15.42 -6.16 26.99
N LEU A 352 -14.45 -5.38 26.48
CA LEU A 352 -13.42 -4.73 27.29
C LEU A 352 -13.97 -3.92 28.46
N GLU A 353 -14.99 -3.08 28.24
CA GLU A 353 -15.58 -2.26 29.30
C GLU A 353 -16.23 -3.08 30.42
N VAL A 354 -16.71 -4.29 30.11
CA VAL A 354 -17.26 -5.25 31.08
C VAL A 354 -16.12 -5.93 31.84
N LEU A 355 -15.09 -6.42 31.13
CA LEU A 355 -13.91 -7.05 31.73
C LEU A 355 -13.21 -6.11 32.71
N VAL A 356 -12.98 -4.85 32.33
CA VAL A 356 -12.37 -3.83 33.20
C VAL A 356 -13.25 -3.59 34.44
N LYS A 357 -14.57 -3.44 34.26
CA LYS A 357 -15.51 -3.22 35.37
C LYS A 357 -15.53 -4.36 36.39
N GLU A 358 -15.37 -5.60 35.94
CA GLU A 358 -15.35 -6.80 36.80
C GLU A 358 -13.96 -7.09 37.42
N GLN A 359 -12.88 -6.68 36.75
CA GLN A 359 -11.51 -7.10 37.10
C GLN A 359 -10.62 -5.99 37.65
N ALA A 360 -10.95 -4.70 37.52
CA ALA A 360 -10.09 -3.59 37.95
C ALA A 360 -9.65 -3.63 39.44
N GLY A 361 -10.45 -4.27 40.31
CA GLY A 361 -10.09 -4.45 41.73
C GLY A 361 -9.15 -5.62 42.03
N GLN A 362 -8.68 -6.36 41.02
CA GLN A 362 -7.94 -7.61 41.19
C GLN A 362 -6.42 -7.42 40.98
N SER A 363 -5.60 -8.11 41.77
CA SER A 363 -4.13 -8.02 41.68
C SER A 363 -3.56 -8.48 40.33
N HIS A 364 -4.24 -9.42 39.66
CA HIS A 364 -3.90 -9.83 38.31
C HIS A 364 -4.09 -8.68 37.31
N PHE A 365 -5.23 -7.99 37.37
CA PHE A 365 -5.54 -6.86 36.47
C PHE A 365 -4.48 -5.75 36.55
N GLU A 366 -4.04 -5.36 37.75
CA GLU A 366 -2.98 -4.34 37.90
C GLU A 366 -1.64 -4.77 37.28
N SER A 367 -1.31 -6.07 37.36
CA SER A 367 -0.15 -6.62 36.64
C SER A 367 -0.32 -6.59 35.12
N VAL A 368 -1.52 -6.82 34.61
CA VAL A 368 -1.82 -6.75 33.16
C VAL A 368 -1.78 -5.29 32.68
N LYS A 369 -2.46 -4.36 33.38
CA LYS A 369 -2.43 -2.92 33.12
C LYS A 369 -1.00 -2.40 33.06
N ALA A 370 -0.14 -2.78 34.02
CA ALA A 370 1.26 -2.40 34.02
C ALA A 370 2.04 -2.93 32.80
N ASN A 371 1.87 -4.21 32.45
CA ASN A 371 2.52 -4.81 31.27
C ASN A 371 2.02 -4.21 29.94
N CYS A 372 0.77 -3.76 29.89
CA CYS A 372 0.16 -3.10 28.72
C CYS A 372 0.39 -1.58 28.68
N THR A 373 1.15 -1.01 29.62
CA THR A 373 1.42 0.45 29.66
C THR A 373 2.73 0.79 28.96
N THR A 374 2.66 1.60 27.90
CA THR A 374 3.85 2.14 27.20
C THR A 374 3.85 3.66 27.29
N ASN A 375 4.98 4.27 27.67
CA ASN A 375 5.12 5.72 27.84
C ASN A 375 4.05 6.38 28.75
N GLY A 376 3.50 5.63 29.71
CA GLY A 376 2.44 6.10 30.62
C GLY A 376 1.02 6.01 30.06
N VAL A 377 0.83 5.46 28.86
CA VAL A 377 -0.48 5.20 28.24
C VAL A 377 -0.77 3.70 28.26
N VAL A 378 -1.95 3.30 28.75
CA VAL A 378 -2.42 1.91 28.72
C VAL A 378 -2.90 1.58 27.31
N SER A 379 -2.37 0.54 26.69
CA SER A 379 -2.95 -0.03 25.48
C SER A 379 -4.18 -0.87 25.83
N THR A 380 -5.34 -0.44 25.34
CA THR A 380 -6.62 -1.11 25.55
C THR A 380 -6.76 -2.40 24.75
N THR A 381 -6.07 -2.51 23.61
CA THR A 381 -6.00 -3.73 22.81
C THR A 381 -5.20 -4.83 23.51
N CYS A 382 -4.00 -4.49 24.00
CA CYS A 382 -3.22 -5.38 24.87
C CYS A 382 -3.99 -5.80 26.13
N LEU A 383 -4.66 -4.84 26.78
CA LEU A 383 -5.45 -5.12 27.97
C LEU A 383 -6.58 -6.10 27.66
N TYR A 384 -7.27 -5.94 26.53
CA TYR A 384 -8.28 -6.88 26.06
C TYR A 384 -7.72 -8.30 25.91
N ASP A 385 -6.68 -8.45 25.08
CA ASP A 385 -6.14 -9.76 24.71
C ASP A 385 -5.67 -10.57 25.93
N VAL A 386 -4.96 -9.93 26.86
CA VAL A 386 -4.49 -10.62 28.06
C VAL A 386 -5.65 -10.99 28.97
N LEU A 387 -6.70 -10.16 29.09
CA LEU A 387 -7.86 -10.47 29.94
C LEU A 387 -8.75 -11.60 29.37
N VAL A 388 -8.79 -11.80 28.05
CA VAL A 388 -9.61 -12.86 27.42
C VAL A 388 -8.86 -14.16 27.13
N THR A 389 -7.53 -14.10 26.98
CA THR A 389 -6.67 -15.27 26.75
C THR A 389 -5.96 -15.76 28.02
N ASN A 390 -5.76 -14.88 29.01
CA ASN A 390 -4.86 -15.06 30.14
C ASN A 390 -3.38 -15.32 29.73
N ARG A 391 -2.97 -14.80 28.55
CA ARG A 391 -1.60 -14.91 28.03
C ARG A 391 -0.98 -13.53 27.79
N THR A 392 -0.04 -13.12 28.65
CA THR A 392 0.71 -11.86 28.52
C THR A 392 1.45 -11.74 27.18
N GLU A 393 1.93 -12.87 26.63
CA GLU A 393 2.64 -12.91 25.34
C GLU A 393 1.79 -12.35 24.20
N ILE A 394 0.50 -12.72 24.13
CA ILE A 394 -0.39 -12.30 23.04
C ILE A 394 -0.57 -10.78 23.08
N GLY A 395 -0.89 -10.21 24.24
CA GLY A 395 -1.02 -8.75 24.37
C GLY A 395 0.29 -7.98 24.10
N GLN A 396 1.45 -8.59 24.37
CA GLN A 396 2.75 -8.01 23.99
C GLN A 396 3.03 -8.10 22.49
N THR A 397 2.60 -9.17 21.81
CA THR A 397 2.58 -9.24 20.35
C THR A 397 1.65 -8.15 19.80
N THR A 398 0.43 -8.02 20.31
CA THR A 398 -0.52 -6.96 19.91
C THR A 398 0.02 -5.54 20.14
N LEU A 399 0.86 -5.30 21.16
CA LEU A 399 1.60 -4.03 21.32
C LEU A 399 2.67 -3.81 20.25
N SER A 400 3.53 -4.82 20.03
CA SER A 400 4.65 -4.76 19.08
C SER A 400 4.15 -4.63 17.64
N ASP A 401 3.07 -5.35 17.35
CA ASP A 401 2.25 -5.14 16.18
C ASP A 401 1.75 -3.70 16.22
N ALA A 402 0.87 -3.28 17.15
CA ALA A 402 0.24 -1.94 17.19
C ALA A 402 1.17 -0.73 16.94
N ALA A 403 2.47 -0.81 17.28
CA ALA A 403 3.47 0.18 16.89
C ALA A 403 3.90 0.12 15.41
N THR A 404 4.08 -1.08 14.85
CA THR A 404 4.61 -1.38 13.51
C THR A 404 3.72 -0.85 12.38
N SER A 405 2.49 -1.33 12.20
CA SER A 405 1.57 -0.75 11.19
C SER A 405 1.14 0.70 11.50
N SER A 406 1.29 1.21 12.73
CA SER A 406 1.16 2.66 12.99
C SER A 406 2.33 3.45 12.36
N ALA A 407 3.54 2.88 12.36
CA ALA A 407 4.67 3.46 11.63
C ALA A 407 4.49 3.32 10.11
N VAL A 408 3.96 2.19 9.63
CA VAL A 408 3.61 2.01 8.20
C VAL A 408 2.49 2.97 7.78
N ALA A 409 1.52 3.24 8.66
CA ALA A 409 0.48 4.25 8.46
C ALA A 409 1.06 5.64 8.23
N SER A 410 1.94 6.09 9.13
CA SER A 410 2.63 7.38 8.98
C SER A 410 3.47 7.43 7.71
N ALA A 411 4.22 6.37 7.39
CA ALA A 411 5.06 6.31 6.19
C ALA A 411 4.26 6.27 4.87
N ASN A 412 3.07 5.65 4.86
CA ASN A 412 2.16 5.65 3.70
C ASN A 412 1.34 6.95 3.60
N ALA A 413 1.16 7.66 4.72
CA ALA A 413 0.52 8.96 4.76
C ALA A 413 1.45 10.10 4.30
N ASN A 414 2.76 9.95 4.49
CA ASN A 414 3.78 10.90 4.06
C ASN A 414 3.77 11.13 2.53
N THR A 415 3.81 12.41 2.11
CA THR A 415 3.82 12.84 0.71
C THR A 415 5.23 13.23 0.27
N PRO A 416 5.81 12.62 -0.78
CA PRO A 416 7.20 12.90 -1.14
C PRO A 416 7.42 14.35 -1.62
N PRO A 417 8.56 14.99 -1.27
CA PRO A 417 8.88 16.36 -1.65
C PRO A 417 8.78 16.67 -3.14
N ASN A 418 8.18 17.81 -3.46
CA ASN A 418 8.13 18.33 -4.82
C ASN A 418 9.40 19.14 -5.14
N ALA A 419 10.38 18.48 -5.77
CA ALA A 419 11.67 19.07 -6.14
C ALA A 419 11.60 19.87 -7.46
N THR A 420 12.23 21.04 -7.47
CA THR A 420 12.30 22.01 -8.57
C THR A 420 13.71 22.58 -8.68
N ILE A 421 14.18 22.85 -9.91
CA ILE A 421 15.44 23.59 -10.11
C ILE A 421 15.08 25.07 -10.04
N SER A 422 15.58 25.77 -9.01
CA SER A 422 15.07 27.09 -8.60
C SER A 422 15.68 28.21 -9.42
N ASP A 423 17.01 28.22 -9.56
CA ASP A 423 17.74 29.24 -10.32
C ASP A 423 19.18 28.82 -10.62
N GLY A 424 19.78 29.53 -11.58
CA GLY A 424 21.20 29.53 -11.90
C GLY A 424 21.43 30.01 -13.33
N ASP A 425 22.39 30.94 -13.51
CA ASP A 425 22.88 31.49 -14.80
C ASP A 425 23.42 30.41 -15.79
N HIS A 426 23.31 29.14 -15.43
CA HIS A 426 23.87 27.97 -16.04
C HIS A 426 22.83 26.85 -16.27
N VAL A 427 21.53 27.09 -16.06
CA VAL A 427 20.47 26.09 -16.34
C VAL A 427 19.74 26.44 -17.64
N GLU A 428 20.14 25.81 -18.74
CA GLU A 428 19.42 25.95 -20.01
C GLU A 428 18.16 25.08 -20.06
N ASN A 429 17.10 25.68 -20.60
CA ASN A 429 15.80 25.06 -20.83
C ASN A 429 15.20 24.31 -19.61
N GLY A 430 15.58 24.71 -18.39
CA GLY A 430 15.08 24.15 -17.12
C GLY A 430 15.55 22.73 -16.77
N ASN A 431 16.50 22.14 -17.50
CA ASN A 431 17.02 20.81 -17.18
C ASN A 431 18.43 20.48 -17.72
N THR A 432 19.15 21.46 -18.27
CA THR A 432 20.51 21.28 -18.82
C THR A 432 21.46 22.16 -18.03
N PHE A 433 22.26 21.54 -17.16
CA PHE A 433 23.28 22.23 -16.38
C PHE A 433 24.54 22.44 -17.23
N LEU A 434 24.79 23.69 -17.60
CA LEU A 434 26.02 24.12 -18.26
C LEU A 434 27.13 24.26 -17.21
N ALA A 435 28.34 23.87 -17.56
CA ALA A 435 29.50 24.12 -16.73
C ALA A 435 30.71 24.50 -17.58
N LYS A 436 31.50 25.45 -17.07
CA LYS A 436 32.68 25.94 -17.75
C LYS A 436 33.92 25.17 -17.30
N LEU A 437 34.68 24.66 -18.26
CA LEU A 437 35.93 23.94 -18.01
C LEU A 437 36.87 24.73 -17.07
N ASN A 438 37.40 24.06 -16.05
CA ASN A 438 38.27 24.60 -15.00
C ASN A 438 37.70 25.81 -14.24
N SER A 439 36.36 25.93 -14.18
CA SER A 439 35.65 26.97 -13.42
C SER A 439 34.53 26.32 -12.60
N SER A 440 34.40 26.72 -11.33
CA SER A 440 33.23 26.31 -10.56
C SER A 440 31.98 26.89 -11.22
N SER A 441 30.99 26.04 -11.41
CA SER A 441 29.67 26.34 -11.96
C SER A 441 28.64 25.81 -10.96
N THR A 442 27.57 26.55 -10.71
CA THR A 442 26.57 26.22 -9.68
C THR A 442 25.14 26.33 -10.17
N MET A 443 24.25 25.50 -9.63
CA MET A 443 22.79 25.64 -9.74
C MET A 443 22.14 25.27 -8.40
N THR A 444 20.93 25.74 -8.14
CA THR A 444 20.20 25.39 -6.91
C THR A 444 18.99 24.52 -7.22
N VAL A 445 18.81 23.46 -6.42
CA VAL A 445 17.56 22.70 -6.34
C VAL A 445 16.84 23.12 -5.06
N SER A 446 15.54 23.38 -5.16
CA SER A 446 14.64 23.60 -4.03
C SER A 446 13.58 22.51 -4.03
N ALA A 447 13.18 22.06 -2.85
CA ALA A 447 12.04 21.16 -2.70
C ALA A 447 11.08 21.77 -1.69
N ILE A 448 9.79 21.55 -1.94
CA ILE A 448 8.73 21.88 -0.99
C ILE A 448 8.05 20.57 -0.65
N ASP A 449 8.08 20.23 0.63
CA ASP A 449 7.34 19.11 1.18
C ASP A 449 5.88 19.52 1.45
N PRO A 450 4.87 18.74 0.99
CA PRO A 450 3.46 19.07 1.23
C PRO A 450 3.00 18.93 2.68
N ASP A 451 3.60 18.01 3.45
CA ASP A 451 3.28 17.75 4.85
C ASP A 451 4.09 18.67 5.80
N GLY A 452 5.11 19.35 5.25
CA GLY A 452 5.93 20.35 5.92
C GLY A 452 7.21 19.77 6.52
N ASP A 453 7.60 18.56 6.11
CA ASP A 453 8.79 17.87 6.59
C ASP A 453 10.10 18.53 6.12
N SER A 454 11.19 18.24 6.85
CA SER A 454 12.51 18.78 6.52
C SER A 454 13.15 17.99 5.38
N VAL A 455 13.52 18.68 4.30
CA VAL A 455 14.04 18.04 3.09
C VAL A 455 15.57 18.13 3.00
N THR A 456 16.19 17.01 2.64
CA THR A 456 17.63 16.88 2.35
C THR A 456 17.88 16.53 0.89
N PHE A 457 19.04 16.94 0.35
CA PHE A 457 19.39 16.75 -1.06
C PHE A 457 20.59 15.82 -1.25
N HIS A 458 20.43 14.80 -2.10
CA HIS A 458 21.44 13.78 -2.36
C HIS A 458 21.66 13.55 -3.86
N ILE A 459 22.88 13.25 -4.27
CA ILE A 459 23.16 12.79 -5.64
C ILE A 459 22.86 11.30 -5.72
N PHE A 460 22.09 10.87 -6.73
CA PHE A 460 21.71 9.48 -6.90
C PHE A 460 22.97 8.58 -7.05
N PRO A 461 23.05 7.40 -6.37
CA PRO A 461 24.28 6.60 -6.31
C PRO A 461 24.89 6.20 -7.66
N ASN A 462 24.06 6.01 -8.70
CA ASN A 462 24.51 5.69 -10.06
C ASN A 462 24.86 6.94 -10.91
N ASN A 463 25.31 8.02 -10.28
CA ASN A 463 25.67 9.26 -10.98
C ASN A 463 26.89 9.06 -11.91
N SER A 464 26.74 9.56 -13.15
CA SER A 464 27.77 9.49 -14.20
C SER A 464 28.72 10.71 -14.23
N VAL A 465 28.39 11.77 -13.49
CA VAL A 465 29.16 13.03 -13.47
C VAL A 465 30.22 12.98 -12.37
N ALA A 466 31.48 12.73 -12.72
CA ALA A 466 32.57 12.70 -11.74
C ALA A 466 32.88 14.10 -11.17
N GLY A 467 33.00 14.19 -9.84
CA GLY A 467 33.43 15.42 -9.14
C GLY A 467 32.35 16.50 -8.96
N ILE A 468 31.07 16.19 -9.22
CA ILE A 468 29.95 17.05 -8.85
C ILE A 468 29.53 16.79 -7.40
N THR A 469 29.10 17.82 -6.69
CA THR A 469 28.61 17.73 -5.31
C THR A 469 27.27 18.46 -5.17
N VAL A 470 26.47 18.07 -4.20
CA VAL A 470 25.29 18.83 -3.73
C VAL A 470 25.45 19.09 -2.24
N ASP A 471 25.09 20.29 -1.79
CA ASP A 471 24.96 20.58 -0.37
C ASP A 471 23.61 20.07 0.14
N GLU A 472 23.65 19.23 1.19
CA GLU A 472 22.51 18.47 1.70
C GLU A 472 21.36 19.36 2.19
N ASN A 473 21.64 20.57 2.68
CA ASN A 473 20.66 21.44 3.33
C ASN A 473 20.16 22.57 2.43
N SER A 474 21.05 23.12 1.58
CA SER A 474 20.74 24.25 0.71
C SER A 474 20.40 23.86 -0.73
N GLY A 475 20.60 22.59 -1.10
CA GLY A 475 20.37 22.10 -2.46
C GLY A 475 21.30 22.71 -3.52
N VAL A 476 22.38 23.38 -3.09
CA VAL A 476 23.37 23.99 -3.98
C VAL A 476 24.24 22.91 -4.60
N VAL A 477 24.10 22.75 -5.91
CA VAL A 477 24.89 21.84 -6.74
C VAL A 477 26.11 22.60 -7.25
N SER A 478 27.28 22.00 -7.09
CA SER A 478 28.56 22.61 -7.51
C SER A 478 29.37 21.62 -8.36
N TRP A 479 29.91 22.09 -9.48
CA TRP A 479 30.81 21.30 -10.33
C TRP A 479 31.95 22.14 -10.90
N THR A 480 33.16 21.60 -10.86
CA THR A 480 34.34 22.17 -11.55
C THR A 480 34.88 21.12 -12.52
N PRO A 481 34.38 21.06 -13.77
CA PRO A 481 34.81 20.06 -14.74
C PRO A 481 36.26 20.29 -15.20
N THR A 482 37.03 19.22 -15.31
CA THR A 482 38.40 19.18 -15.85
C THR A 482 38.42 18.56 -17.26
N GLU A 483 39.56 18.56 -17.95
CA GLU A 483 39.68 17.85 -19.24
C GLU A 483 39.43 16.33 -19.11
N ALA A 484 39.58 15.72 -17.93
CA ALA A 484 39.20 14.33 -17.69
C ALA A 484 37.68 14.11 -17.66
N ASN A 485 36.90 15.17 -17.40
CA ASN A 485 35.44 15.16 -17.48
C ASN A 485 34.92 15.41 -18.91
N ARG A 486 35.80 15.82 -19.83
CA ARG A 486 35.43 16.16 -21.20
C ARG A 486 35.10 14.92 -22.00
N ILE A 487 33.83 14.80 -22.38
CA ILE A 487 33.33 13.69 -23.17
C ILE A 487 33.75 13.87 -24.63
N GLN A 488 34.32 12.83 -25.25
CA GLN A 488 34.59 12.81 -26.69
C GLN A 488 33.41 12.12 -27.41
N GLY A 489 32.50 12.91 -27.99
CA GLY A 489 31.33 12.42 -28.71
C GLY A 489 30.05 13.19 -28.36
N THR A 490 28.89 12.63 -28.70
CA THR A 490 27.54 13.21 -28.44
C THR A 490 26.80 12.52 -27.29
N THR A 491 27.54 11.93 -26.35
CA THR A 491 26.99 11.30 -25.14
C THR A 491 26.90 12.32 -24.01
N ASN A 492 25.69 12.59 -23.51
CA ASN A 492 25.51 13.41 -22.32
C ASN A 492 25.74 12.58 -21.05
N GLN A 493 26.34 13.17 -20.02
CA GLN A 493 26.21 12.65 -18.66
C GLN A 493 24.85 13.04 -18.09
N THR A 494 24.25 12.14 -17.31
CA THR A 494 23.00 12.40 -16.58
C THR A 494 23.34 12.58 -15.11
N LEU A 495 22.94 13.73 -14.56
CA LEU A 495 22.86 13.99 -13.12
C LEU A 495 21.43 13.69 -12.66
N VAL A 496 21.29 12.98 -11.56
CA VAL A 496 20.01 12.79 -10.85
C VAL A 496 20.23 13.23 -9.42
N ILE A 497 19.35 14.12 -8.94
CA ILE A 497 19.33 14.61 -7.57
C ILE A 497 18.03 14.11 -6.94
N GLN A 498 18.14 13.59 -5.73
CA GLN A 498 17.03 13.14 -4.90
C GLN A 498 16.78 14.21 -3.83
N ALA A 499 15.53 14.61 -3.68
CA ALA A 499 15.03 15.23 -2.46
C ALA A 499 14.48 14.10 -1.57
N ILE A 500 14.82 14.13 -0.28
CA ILE A 500 14.42 13.13 0.71
C ILE A 500 13.98 13.90 1.96
N ASP A 501 12.71 13.76 2.34
CA ASP A 501 12.13 14.27 3.58
C ASP A 501 12.61 13.50 4.82
N SER A 502 12.05 13.82 5.99
CA SER A 502 12.47 13.26 7.28
C SER A 502 11.81 11.93 7.69
N ASN A 503 10.82 11.39 6.96
CA ASN A 503 9.91 10.34 7.44
C ASN A 503 9.91 9.03 6.60
#